data_AF-E6PXX3-F1
#
_entry.id   AF-E6PXX3-F1
#
_cell.length_a   1.000
_cell.length_b   1.000
_cell.length_c   1.000
_cell.angle_alpha   90.00
_cell.angle_beta   90.00
_cell.angle_gamma   90.00
#
_symmetry.space_group_name_H-M   'P 1'
#
loop_
_entity.id
_entity.type
_entity.pdbx_description
1 polymer ?
#
loop_
_entity_poly.entity_id
_entity_poly.type
_entity_poly.pdbx_seq_one_letter_code
_entity_poly.pdbx_strand_id
1 'polypeptide(L)'
;MFADAVAYGIALAAIDRGLTFRARAATMSGSVLAILGIGVLTDAVRRGVFGSAPESQVIMVGASISLAVNATVLYLLGAYRKEGVHLRATWIFTKVDVIANLAVILSGAIIWLTGFRLVDLIVGAAIGLYVIKEGFEIVGEAKEAREEAR
;
A
#
# COMPACT_ATOMS: atom_id res chain seq x y z
N MET A 1 -0.10 -5.37 5.84
CA MET A 1 -0.97 -5.86 6.94
C MET A 1 -1.28 -4.85 8.05
N PHE A 2 -0.32 -4.33 8.85
CA PHE A 2 -0.67 -3.37 9.93
C PHE A 2 -1.29 -2.07 9.38
N ALA A 3 -0.69 -1.54 8.32
CA ALA A 3 -1.19 -0.34 7.65
C ALA A 3 -2.60 -0.55 7.06
N ASP A 4 -2.89 -1.74 6.51
CA ASP A 4 -4.24 -2.12 6.06
C ASP A 4 -5.24 -2.12 7.20
N ALA A 5 -4.88 -2.72 8.35
CA ALA A 5 -5.77 -2.77 9.51
C ALA A 5 -6.14 -1.35 10.00
N VAL A 6 -5.17 -0.43 9.99
CA VAL A 6 -5.41 0.98 10.31
C VAL A 6 -6.29 1.63 9.24
N ALA A 7 -6.03 1.41 7.95
CA ALA A 7 -6.80 1.96 6.86
C ALA A 7 -8.27 1.47 6.86
N TYR A 8 -8.49 0.17 7.04
CA TYR A 8 -9.83 -0.40 7.19
C TYR A 8 -10.53 0.09 8.45
N GLY A 9 -9.84 0.19 9.59
CA GLY A 9 -10.40 0.73 10.82
C GLY A 9 -10.86 2.18 10.67
N ILE A 10 -10.06 3.01 10.00
CA ILE A 10 -10.41 4.40 9.67
C ILE A 10 -11.60 4.46 8.71
N ALA A 11 -11.63 3.60 7.68
CA ALA A 11 -12.73 3.53 6.73
C ALA A 11 -14.05 3.10 7.39
N LEU A 12 -14.01 2.09 8.27
CA LEU A 12 -15.18 1.58 8.99
C LEU A 12 -15.75 2.64 9.95
N ALA A 13 -14.86 3.36 10.66
CA ALA A 13 -15.25 4.46 11.54
C ALA A 13 -15.90 5.64 10.78
N ALA A 14 -15.68 5.75 9.46
CA ALA A 14 -16.19 6.82 8.63
C ALA A 14 -17.56 6.52 7.97
N ILE A 15 -18.04 5.27 8.02
CA ILE A 15 -19.29 4.84 7.35
C ILE A 15 -20.50 5.64 7.85
N ASP A 16 -20.63 5.88 9.15
CA ASP A 16 -21.79 6.57 9.74
C ASP A 16 -21.54 8.07 10.00
N ARG A 17 -20.48 8.62 9.42
CA ARG A 17 -20.05 10.01 9.63
C ARG A 17 -20.24 10.85 8.37
N GLY A 18 -20.40 12.16 8.53
CA GLY A 18 -20.61 13.11 7.44
C GLY A 18 -19.47 13.16 6.41
N LEU A 19 -19.75 13.73 5.24
CA LEU A 19 -18.83 13.80 4.08
C LEU A 19 -17.46 14.38 4.42
N THR A 20 -17.40 15.41 5.27
CA THR A 20 -16.16 16.02 5.76
C THR A 20 -15.32 15.09 6.65
N PHE A 21 -15.95 14.18 7.40
CA PHE A 21 -15.22 13.17 8.19
C PHE A 21 -14.65 12.07 7.28
N ARG A 22 -15.41 11.63 6.28
CA ARG A 22 -14.94 10.67 5.26
C ARG A 22 -13.76 11.21 4.46
N ALA A 23 -13.78 12.48 4.10
CA ALA A 23 -12.65 13.16 3.46
C ALA A 23 -11.41 13.22 4.37
N ARG A 24 -11.57 13.60 5.66
CA ARG A 24 -10.46 13.61 6.62
C ARG A 24 -9.86 12.23 6.85
N ALA A 25 -10.71 11.20 6.95
CA ALA A 25 -10.30 9.80 7.07
C ALA A 25 -9.44 9.39 5.87
N ALA A 26 -9.87 9.67 4.64
CA ALA A 26 -9.10 9.42 3.43
C ALA A 26 -7.76 10.19 3.40
N THR A 27 -7.76 11.47 3.80
CA THR A 27 -6.51 12.26 3.90
C THR A 27 -5.52 11.64 4.88
N MET A 28 -5.98 11.18 6.04
CA MET A 28 -5.10 10.50 7.02
C MET A 28 -4.53 9.21 6.46
N SER A 29 -5.36 8.36 5.85
CA SER A 29 -4.91 7.09 5.25
C SER A 29 -3.88 7.32 4.14
N GLY A 30 -4.12 8.28 3.24
CA GLY A 30 -3.16 8.61 2.17
C GLY A 30 -1.85 9.19 2.70
N SER A 31 -1.90 9.99 3.77
CA SER A 31 -0.70 10.55 4.40
C SER A 31 0.15 9.45 5.07
N VAL A 32 -0.49 8.53 5.77
CA VAL A 32 0.19 7.35 6.36
C VAL A 32 0.81 6.50 5.26
N LEU A 33 0.10 6.27 4.15
CA LEU A 33 0.63 5.51 3.01
C LEU A 33 1.89 6.16 2.43
N ALA A 34 1.88 7.48 2.24
CA ALA A 34 3.05 8.20 1.74
C ALA A 34 4.26 8.09 2.69
N ILE A 35 4.04 8.23 4.01
CA ILE A 35 5.10 8.06 5.03
C ILE A 35 5.68 6.64 4.97
N LEU A 36 4.82 5.61 4.86
CA LEU A 36 5.27 4.23 4.75
C LEU A 36 6.08 4.00 3.47
N GLY A 37 5.66 4.58 2.33
CA GLY A 37 6.42 4.51 1.09
C GLY A 37 7.82 5.13 1.20
N ILE A 38 7.97 6.25 1.92
CA ILE A 38 9.28 6.84 2.23
C ILE A 38 10.10 5.90 3.11
N GLY A 39 9.48 5.25 4.09
CA GLY A 39 10.13 4.22 4.91
C GLY A 39 10.67 3.07 4.07
N VAL A 40 9.87 2.56 3.12
CA VAL A 40 10.28 1.49 2.18
C VAL A 40 11.45 1.94 1.31
N LEU A 41 11.43 3.17 0.77
CA LEU A 41 12.56 3.70 0.01
C LEU A 41 13.83 3.78 0.85
N THR A 42 13.71 4.26 2.09
CA THR A 42 14.84 4.40 3.00
C THR A 42 15.42 3.02 3.34
N ASP A 43 14.57 2.01 3.58
CA ASP A 43 15.01 0.65 3.84
C ASP A 43 15.65 0.02 2.60
N ALA A 44 15.10 0.24 1.41
CA ALA A 44 15.69 -0.22 0.16
C ALA A 44 17.11 0.36 -0.04
N VAL A 45 17.29 1.68 0.11
CA VAL A 45 18.61 2.32 0.03
C VAL A 45 19.55 1.76 1.08
N ARG A 46 19.09 1.59 2.33
CA ARG A 46 19.89 1.00 3.41
C ARG A 46 20.34 -0.42 3.07
N ARG A 47 19.46 -1.28 2.54
CA ARG A 47 19.79 -2.64 2.11
C ARG A 47 20.79 -2.65 0.95
N GLY A 48 20.68 -1.69 0.03
CA GLY A 48 21.64 -1.51 -1.06
C GLY A 48 23.03 -1.11 -0.60
N VAL A 49 23.14 -0.28 0.45
CA VAL A 49 24.44 0.23 0.96
C VAL A 49 25.09 -0.73 1.96
N PHE A 50 24.32 -1.29 2.89
CA PHE A 50 24.85 -2.12 3.99
C PHE A 50 24.81 -3.62 3.70
N GLY A 51 24.14 -4.04 2.62
CA GLY A 51 23.89 -5.43 2.29
C GLY A 51 22.81 -6.04 3.20
N SER A 52 21.87 -6.77 2.61
CA SER A 52 20.87 -7.56 3.33
C SER A 52 21.18 -9.05 3.24
N ALA A 53 20.83 -9.78 4.31
CA ALA A 53 20.67 -11.22 4.21
C ALA A 53 19.51 -11.50 3.24
N PRO A 54 19.60 -12.55 2.39
CA PRO A 54 18.51 -12.91 1.48
C PRO A 54 17.19 -13.06 2.24
N GLU A 55 16.12 -12.58 1.62
CA GLU A 55 14.75 -12.66 2.11
C GLU A 55 14.47 -14.07 2.66
N SER A 56 14.15 -14.15 3.96
CA SER A 56 13.93 -15.43 4.63
C SER A 56 12.66 -16.08 4.08
N GLN A 57 12.62 -17.42 4.07
CA GLN A 57 11.42 -18.17 3.66
C GLN A 57 10.14 -17.70 4.41
N VAL A 58 10.30 -17.21 5.64
CA VAL A 58 9.21 -16.66 6.45
C VAL A 58 8.56 -15.43 5.81
N ILE A 59 9.35 -14.52 5.24
CA ILE A 59 8.82 -13.31 4.60
C ILE A 59 8.12 -13.66 3.29
N MET A 60 8.66 -14.59 2.50
CA MET A 60 8.01 -15.09 1.28
C MET A 60 6.64 -15.74 1.57
N VAL A 61 6.55 -16.57 2.60
CA VAL A 61 5.28 -17.20 3.00
C VAL A 61 4.30 -16.13 3.48
N GLY A 62 4.77 -15.18 4.30
CA GLY A 62 3.97 -14.05 4.76
C GLY A 62 3.42 -13.20 3.60
N ALA A 63 4.27 -12.85 2.64
CA ALA A 63 3.90 -12.10 1.43
C ALA A 63 2.87 -12.86 0.59
N SER A 64 3.00 -14.19 0.49
CA SER A 64 2.05 -15.03 -0.26
C SER A 64 0.66 -15.07 0.39
N ILE A 65 0.60 -15.20 1.73
CA ILE A 65 -0.66 -15.15 2.47
C ILE A 65 -1.28 -13.75 2.38
N SER A 66 -0.46 -12.70 2.57
CA SER A 66 -0.87 -11.31 2.44
C SER A 66 -1.45 -11.03 1.05
N LEU A 67 -0.79 -11.54 0.00
CA LEU A 67 -1.27 -11.42 -1.38
C LEU A 67 -2.64 -12.08 -1.56
N ALA A 68 -2.83 -13.31 -1.06
CA ALA A 68 -4.10 -14.02 -1.19
C ALA A 68 -5.26 -13.28 -0.49
N VAL A 69 -5.01 -12.80 0.73
CA VAL A 69 -5.99 -12.02 1.51
C VAL A 69 -6.31 -10.71 0.80
N ASN A 70 -5.29 -9.91 0.49
CA ASN A 70 -5.49 -8.58 -0.10
C ASN A 70 -6.05 -8.65 -1.52
N ALA A 71 -5.73 -9.68 -2.31
CA ALA A 71 -6.36 -9.91 -3.61
C ALA A 71 -7.86 -10.22 -3.48
N THR A 72 -8.24 -11.03 -2.49
CA THR A 72 -9.65 -11.32 -2.20
C THR A 72 -10.38 -10.05 -1.78
N VAL A 73 -9.80 -9.25 -0.88
CA VAL A 73 -10.39 -7.98 -0.46
C VAL A 73 -10.49 -7.00 -1.63
N LEU A 74 -9.45 -6.89 -2.44
CA LEU A 74 -9.43 -6.02 -3.62
C LEU A 74 -10.54 -6.38 -4.62
N TYR A 75 -10.76 -7.68 -4.84
CA TYR A 75 -11.84 -8.19 -5.69
C TYR A 75 -13.21 -7.78 -5.16
N LEU A 76 -13.47 -7.99 -3.86
CA LEU A 76 -14.74 -7.63 -3.23
C LEU A 76 -14.97 -6.11 -3.25
N LEU A 77 -13.94 -5.33 -2.91
CA LEU A 77 -14.03 -3.88 -2.81
C LEU A 77 -14.15 -3.20 -4.19
N GLY A 78 -13.73 -3.88 -5.26
CA GLY A 78 -13.85 -3.41 -6.63
C GLY A 78 -15.29 -3.08 -7.05
N ALA A 79 -16.29 -3.77 -6.47
CA ALA A 79 -17.70 -3.47 -6.69
C ALA A 79 -18.14 -2.14 -6.07
N TYR A 80 -17.52 -1.74 -4.96
CA TYR A 80 -17.93 -0.61 -4.11
C TYR A 80 -17.07 0.65 -4.28
N ARG A 81 -16.07 0.62 -5.17
CA ARG A 81 -15.08 1.71 -5.36
C ARG A 81 -15.66 3.07 -5.75
N LYS A 82 -16.93 3.15 -6.16
CA LYS A 82 -17.62 4.39 -6.56
C LYS A 82 -18.53 4.97 -5.47
N GLU A 83 -18.71 4.28 -4.34
CA GLU A 83 -19.69 4.67 -3.32
C GLU A 83 -19.19 5.74 -2.33
N GLY A 84 -17.92 6.13 -2.45
CA GLY A 84 -17.39 7.28 -1.72
C GLY A 84 -15.88 7.34 -1.74
N VAL A 85 -15.34 8.52 -1.43
CA VAL A 85 -13.90 8.79 -1.44
C VAL A 85 -13.15 7.91 -0.44
N HIS A 86 -13.75 7.61 0.71
CA HIS A 86 -13.18 6.68 1.69
C HIS A 86 -13.04 5.25 1.12
N LEU A 87 -14.07 4.71 0.45
CA LEU A 87 -14.02 3.38 -0.18
C LEU A 87 -13.07 3.33 -1.37
N ARG A 88 -13.01 4.39 -2.18
CA ARG A 88 -12.04 4.52 -3.26
C ARG A 88 -10.61 4.56 -2.72
N ALA A 89 -10.37 5.35 -1.68
CA ALA A 89 -9.07 5.40 -0.99
C ALA A 89 -8.67 4.03 -0.46
N THR A 90 -9.58 3.31 0.21
CA THR A 90 -9.34 1.94 0.66
C THR A 90 -9.05 1.00 -0.51
N TRP A 91 -9.74 1.10 -1.63
CA TRP A 91 -9.49 0.28 -2.82
C TRP A 91 -8.10 0.52 -3.43
N ILE A 92 -7.70 1.79 -3.56
CA ILE A 92 -6.36 2.16 -4.01
C ILE A 92 -5.31 1.60 -3.04
N PHE A 93 -5.55 1.75 -1.73
CA PHE A 93 -4.66 1.24 -0.69
C PHE A 93 -4.45 -0.29 -0.81
N THR A 94 -5.54 -1.06 -0.89
CA THR A 94 -5.46 -2.52 -1.06
C THR A 94 -4.75 -2.90 -2.36
N LYS A 95 -4.96 -2.15 -3.44
CA LYS A 95 -4.31 -2.40 -4.73
C LYS A 95 -2.80 -2.21 -4.65
N VAL A 96 -2.34 -1.15 -3.99
CA VAL A 96 -0.92 -0.90 -3.75
C VAL A 96 -0.28 -2.07 -3.02
N ASP A 97 -0.95 -2.59 -1.99
CA ASP A 97 -0.48 -3.73 -1.22
C ASP A 97 -0.41 -5.03 -2.03
N VAL A 98 -1.38 -5.29 -2.90
CA VAL A 98 -1.36 -6.45 -3.82
C VAL A 98 -0.16 -6.36 -4.77
N ILE A 99 0.06 -5.18 -5.38
CA ILE A 99 1.18 -4.96 -6.31
C ILE A 99 2.52 -5.10 -5.58
N ALA A 100 2.65 -4.53 -4.38
CA ALA A 100 3.85 -4.62 -3.58
C ALA A 100 4.17 -6.07 -3.19
N ASN A 101 3.20 -6.83 -2.68
CA ASN A 101 3.42 -8.24 -2.32
C ASN A 101 3.79 -9.10 -3.53
N LEU A 102 3.13 -8.88 -4.68
CA LEU A 102 3.46 -9.59 -5.92
C LEU A 102 4.90 -9.30 -6.37
N ALA A 103 5.28 -8.01 -6.35
CA ALA A 103 6.62 -7.58 -6.73
C ALA A 103 7.71 -8.16 -5.79
N VAL A 104 7.45 -8.21 -4.47
CA VAL A 104 8.35 -8.85 -3.50
C VAL A 104 8.49 -10.35 -3.77
N ILE A 105 7.40 -11.07 -4.04
CA ILE A 105 7.44 -12.51 -4.35
C ILE A 105 8.25 -12.77 -5.63
N LEU A 106 8.02 -11.98 -6.69
CA LEU A 106 8.76 -12.10 -7.94
C LEU A 106 10.25 -11.77 -7.75
N SER A 107 10.56 -10.71 -7.02
CA SER A 107 11.94 -10.35 -6.65
C SER A 107 12.63 -11.50 -5.91
N GLY A 108 11.98 -12.03 -4.86
CA GLY A 108 12.49 -13.15 -4.08
C GLY A 108 12.74 -14.41 -4.93
N ALA A 109 11.81 -14.75 -5.82
CA ALA A 109 11.96 -15.88 -6.74
C ALA A 109 13.16 -15.68 -7.70
N ILE A 110 13.33 -14.48 -8.27
CA ILE A 110 14.46 -14.17 -9.16
C ILE A 110 15.78 -14.24 -8.38
N ILE A 111 15.85 -13.69 -7.18
CA ILE A 111 17.07 -13.72 -6.34
C ILE A 111 17.41 -15.15 -5.95
N TRP A 112 16.40 -15.97 -5.61
CA TRP A 112 16.62 -17.36 -5.27
C TRP A 112 17.20 -18.18 -6.43
N LEU A 113 16.76 -17.91 -7.66
CA LEU A 113 17.25 -18.58 -8.87
C LEU A 113 18.61 -18.05 -9.37
N THR A 114 18.85 -16.74 -9.26
CA THR A 114 19.99 -16.07 -9.93
C THR A 114 21.06 -15.54 -8.98
N GLY A 115 20.74 -15.35 -7.71
CA GLY A 115 21.60 -14.69 -6.72
C GLY A 115 21.73 -13.17 -6.88
N PHE A 116 21.06 -12.55 -7.86
CA PHE A 116 21.19 -11.10 -8.13
C PHE A 116 20.43 -10.25 -7.12
N ARG A 117 21.09 -9.87 -6.02
CA ARG A 117 20.54 -9.00 -4.97
C ARG A 117 20.13 -7.59 -5.44
N LEU A 118 20.68 -7.13 -6.57
CA LEU A 118 20.31 -5.83 -7.17
C LEU A 118 18.84 -5.79 -7.60
N VAL A 119 18.22 -6.94 -7.89
CA VAL A 119 16.80 -7.03 -8.25
C VAL A 119 15.93 -6.53 -7.09
N ASP A 120 16.27 -6.88 -5.84
CA ASP A 120 15.54 -6.43 -4.66
C ASP A 120 15.56 -4.92 -4.50
N LEU A 121 16.73 -4.31 -4.74
CA LEU A 121 16.91 -2.88 -4.63
C LEU A 121 16.05 -2.12 -5.65
N ILE A 122 16.06 -2.58 -6.90
CA ILE A 122 15.28 -1.96 -7.99
C ILE A 122 13.79 -2.11 -7.71
N VAL A 123 13.36 -3.31 -7.33
CA VAL A 123 11.94 -3.60 -7.05
C VAL A 123 11.47 -2.83 -5.81
N GLY A 124 12.23 -2.84 -4.72
CA GLY A 124 11.91 -2.09 -3.50
C GLY A 124 11.85 -0.58 -3.74
N ALA A 125 12.77 -0.03 -4.53
CA ALA A 125 12.73 1.38 -4.93
C ALA A 125 11.49 1.71 -5.78
N ALA A 126 11.15 0.86 -6.75
CA ALA A 126 9.97 1.03 -7.59
C ALA A 126 8.67 0.97 -6.78
N ILE A 127 8.55 0.00 -5.86
CA ILE A 127 7.40 -0.11 -4.95
C ILE A 127 7.30 1.14 -4.08
N GLY A 128 8.40 1.58 -3.46
CA GLY A 128 8.40 2.76 -2.59
C GLY A 128 7.93 4.03 -3.31
N LEU A 129 8.43 4.28 -4.53
CA LEU A 129 7.97 5.41 -5.36
C LEU A 129 6.49 5.28 -5.73
N TYR A 130 6.04 4.08 -6.08
CA TYR A 130 4.66 3.81 -6.42
C TYR A 130 3.72 4.07 -5.24
N VAL A 131 4.05 3.56 -4.06
CA VAL A 131 3.29 3.76 -2.81
C VAL A 131 3.17 5.25 -2.47
N ILE A 132 4.26 6.01 -2.60
CA ILE A 132 4.26 7.46 -2.34
C ILE A 132 3.31 8.19 -3.29
N LYS A 133 3.41 7.88 -4.59
CA LYS A 133 2.55 8.49 -5.61
C LYS A 133 1.07 8.27 -5.30
N GLU A 134 0.69 7.04 -4.98
CA GLU A 134 -0.70 6.66 -4.71
C GLU A 134 -1.18 7.28 -3.37
N GLY A 135 -0.29 7.42 -2.38
CA GLY A 135 -0.58 8.16 -1.14
C GLY A 135 -0.93 9.63 -1.42
N PHE A 136 -0.18 10.30 -2.31
CA PHE A 136 -0.49 11.67 -2.71
C PHE A 136 -1.78 11.79 -3.53
N GLU A 137 -2.07 10.81 -4.39
CA GLU A 137 -3.32 10.75 -5.16
C GLU A 137 -4.53 10.69 -4.24
N ILE A 138 -4.51 9.80 -3.24
CA ILE A 138 -5.57 9.69 -2.21
C ILE A 138 -5.75 11.03 -1.46
N VAL A 139 -4.65 11.70 -1.09
CA VAL A 139 -4.72 12.99 -0.40
C VAL A 139 -5.32 14.08 -1.31
N GLY A 140 -5.01 14.07 -2.60
CA GLY A 140 -5.59 14.97 -3.59
C GLY A 140 -7.10 14.79 -3.70
N GLU A 141 -7.55 13.57 -3.95
CA GLU A 141 -8.98 13.23 -4.07
C GLU A 141 -9.76 13.56 -2.78
N ALA A 142 -9.14 13.33 -1.62
CA ALA A 142 -9.74 13.65 -0.33
C ALA A 142 -9.92 15.16 -0.11
N LYS A 143 -9.04 16.00 -0.66
CA LYS A 143 -9.19 17.46 -0.59
C LYS A 143 -10.30 17.96 -1.49
N GLU A 144 -10.36 17.49 -2.73
CA GLU A 144 -11.42 17.84 -3.70
C GLU A 144 -12.80 17.50 -3.12
N ALA A 145 -12.97 16.29 -2.61
CA ALA A 145 -14.24 15.87 -1.98
C ALA A 145 -14.63 16.69 -0.74
N ARG A 146 -13.66 17.30 -0.05
CA ARG A 146 -13.93 18.20 1.08
C ARG A 146 -14.37 19.58 0.62
N GLU A 147 -13.85 20.06 -0.50
CA GLU A 147 -14.22 21.35 -1.10
C GLU A 147 -15.63 21.29 -1.69
N GLU A 148 -16.00 20.20 -2.35
CA GLU A 148 -17.37 19.98 -2.86
C GLU A 148 -18.43 19.87 -1.77
N ALA A 149 -18.04 19.42 -0.58
CA ALA A 149 -18.95 19.23 0.56
C ALA A 149 -19.14 20.51 1.41
N ARG A 150 -18.56 21.64 1.01
CA ARG A 150 -18.52 22.89 1.77
C ARG A 150 -19.37 23.98 1.12
#